data_AF-A3N131-F1
#
_entry.id   AF-A3N131-F1
#
_cell.length_a   1.000
_cell.length_b   1.000
_cell.length_c   1.000
_cell.angle_alpha   90.00
_cell.angle_beta   90.00
_cell.angle_gamma   90.00
#
_symmetry.space_group_name_H-M   'P 1'
#
loop_
_entity.id
_entity.type
_entity.pdbx_description
1 polymer ?
#
loop_
_entity_poly.entity_id
_entity_poly.type
_entity_poly.pdbx_seq_one_letter_code
_entity_poly.pdbx_strand_id
1 'polypeptide(L)'
;MLFAWLFFKDPSKTIFWLSLPIATLGLYLLSSSQNGIRLSLGNLIFLSSSLLAAIYFVLNNRFALSIPVLSLTTLQVGTVGICCGTYSLLFENFPETISIEVWLWFTASLLIATNLRMLIQTIGQKYCHVTNAAIIMILEPVWTLLLSVLILKEQLDWTKAIGCFCILCALIIYRFPFSQLKNAKKIYKIKRN
;
A
#
# COMPACT_ATOMS: atom_id res chain seq x y z
N MET A 1 5.60 -0.54 8.85
CA MET A 1 5.63 -0.89 10.29
C MET A 1 7.04 -0.96 10.86
N LEU A 2 7.96 -1.74 10.29
CA LEU A 2 9.37 -1.80 10.72
C LEU A 2 10.03 -0.42 10.80
N PHE A 3 9.87 0.43 9.78
CA PHE A 3 10.38 1.81 9.81
C PHE A 3 9.67 2.72 10.81
N ALA A 4 8.36 2.55 11.01
CA ALA A 4 7.62 3.29 12.04
C ALA A 4 8.09 2.92 13.45
N TRP A 5 8.38 1.63 13.69
CA TRP A 5 8.97 1.16 14.94
C TRP A 5 10.40 1.70 15.14
N LEU A 6 11.24 1.62 14.10
CA LEU A 6 12.65 2.02 14.15
C LEU A 6 12.82 3.54 14.39
N PHE A 7 12.02 4.37 13.71
CA PHE A 7 12.13 5.83 13.84
C PHE A 7 11.26 6.41 14.96
N PHE A 8 10.13 5.79 15.32
CA PHE A 8 9.13 6.40 16.20
C PHE A 8 8.80 5.61 17.48
N LYS A 9 9.46 4.47 17.75
CA LYS A 9 9.32 3.68 19.00
C LYS A 9 7.88 3.24 19.34
N ASP A 10 6.97 3.20 18.37
CA ASP A 10 5.62 2.64 18.59
C ASP A 10 5.73 1.15 18.95
N PRO A 11 5.25 0.67 20.11
CA PRO A 11 5.49 -0.70 20.56
C PRO A 11 4.87 -1.70 19.58
N SER A 12 5.73 -2.37 18.79
CA SER A 12 5.26 -3.39 17.86
C SER A 12 4.69 -4.56 18.66
N LYS A 13 3.42 -4.92 18.40
CA LYS A 13 2.81 -6.09 19.00
C LYS A 13 3.53 -7.33 18.48
N THR A 14 3.82 -8.31 19.34
CA THR A 14 4.46 -9.61 18.99
C THR A 14 3.75 -10.32 17.82
N ILE A 15 2.46 -10.04 17.64
CA ILE A 15 1.62 -10.53 16.54
C ILE A 15 2.15 -10.08 15.16
N PHE A 16 2.79 -8.90 15.06
CA PHE A 16 3.42 -8.41 13.83
C PHE A 16 4.43 -9.41 13.25
N TRP A 17 5.30 -9.95 14.11
CA TRP A 17 6.33 -10.91 13.72
C TRP A 17 5.76 -12.24 13.23
N LEU A 18 4.57 -12.62 13.70
CA LEU A 18 3.89 -13.84 13.29
C LEU A 18 3.13 -13.66 11.97
N SER A 19 2.57 -12.47 11.73
CA SER A 19 1.90 -12.12 10.47
C SER A 19 2.84 -11.82 9.32
N LEU A 20 4.06 -11.33 9.61
CA LEU A 20 5.06 -10.94 8.61
C LEU A 20 5.41 -12.08 7.63
N PRO A 21 5.80 -13.30 8.07
CA PRO A 21 6.15 -14.38 7.15
C PRO A 21 4.97 -14.84 6.27
N ILE A 22 3.75 -14.80 6.82
CA ILE A 22 2.52 -15.19 6.09
C ILE A 22 2.22 -14.16 4.99
N ALA A 23 2.34 -12.86 5.31
CA ALA A 23 2.16 -11.79 4.34
C ALA A 23 3.24 -11.82 3.25
N THR A 24 4.50 -12.10 3.60
CA THR A 24 5.58 -12.23 2.60
C THR A 24 5.39 -13.43 1.69
N LEU A 25 4.87 -14.55 2.19
CA LEU A 25 4.53 -15.71 1.36
C LEU A 25 3.36 -15.40 0.42
N GLY A 26 2.30 -14.75 0.92
CA GLY A 26 1.17 -14.32 0.07
C GLY A 26 1.60 -13.36 -1.03
N LEU A 27 2.46 -12.39 -0.71
CA LEU A 27 3.03 -11.46 -1.68
C LEU A 27 3.94 -12.15 -2.70
N TYR A 28 4.74 -13.12 -2.26
CA TYR A 28 5.57 -13.94 -3.14
C TYR A 28 4.72 -14.73 -4.12
N LEU A 29 3.64 -15.38 -3.66
CA LEU A 29 2.71 -16.12 -4.54
C LEU A 29 2.01 -15.20 -5.56
N LEU A 30 1.68 -13.96 -5.16
CA LEU A 30 1.10 -12.98 -6.08
C LEU A 30 2.10 -12.51 -7.15
N SER A 31 3.39 -12.42 -6.80
CA SER A 31 4.48 -11.92 -7.64
C SER A 31 5.19 -13.02 -8.44
N SER A 32 5.01 -14.28 -8.06
CA SER A 32 5.65 -15.43 -8.71
C SER A 32 5.00 -15.73 -10.07
N SER A 33 5.31 -14.89 -11.05
CA SER A 33 4.98 -15.13 -12.45
C SER A 33 6.01 -16.09 -13.05
N GLN A 34 5.80 -17.41 -12.88
CA GLN A 34 6.35 -18.60 -13.58
C GLN A 34 7.85 -18.68 -13.98
N ASN A 35 8.65 -17.63 -13.87
CA ASN A 35 10.07 -17.58 -14.17
C ASN A 35 10.82 -17.41 -12.84
N GLY A 36 11.63 -18.40 -12.48
CA GLY A 36 12.27 -18.51 -11.16
C GLY A 36 13.04 -17.27 -10.67
N ILE A 37 13.46 -17.29 -9.40
CA ILE A 37 14.15 -16.18 -8.73
C ILE A 37 15.48 -15.88 -9.43
N ARG A 38 15.48 -14.96 -10.39
CA ARG A 38 16.68 -14.40 -10.99
C ARG A 38 16.94 -13.04 -10.37
N LEU A 39 18.06 -12.90 -9.66
CA LEU A 39 18.56 -11.61 -9.18
C LEU A 39 18.93 -10.74 -10.38
N SER A 40 17.97 -9.93 -10.83
CA SER A 40 18.13 -8.95 -11.89
C SER A 40 18.25 -7.55 -11.30
N LEU A 41 18.76 -6.60 -12.08
CA LEU A 41 18.77 -5.16 -11.72
C LEU A 41 17.35 -4.68 -11.34
N GLY A 42 16.33 -5.19 -12.02
CA GLY A 42 14.92 -4.89 -11.73
C GLY A 42 14.51 -5.25 -10.30
N ASN A 43 14.97 -6.38 -9.76
CA ASN A 43 14.65 -6.79 -8.39
C ASN A 43 15.28 -5.84 -7.36
N LEU A 44 16.49 -5.34 -7.61
CA LEU A 44 17.17 -4.36 -6.73
C LEU A 44 16.47 -3.00 -6.75
N ILE A 45 16.06 -2.54 -7.93
CA ILE A 45 15.30 -1.28 -8.10
C ILE A 45 13.94 -1.41 -7.42
N PHE A 46 13.26 -2.54 -7.58
CA PHE A 46 11.97 -2.81 -6.92
C PHE A 46 12.11 -2.83 -5.40
N LEU A 47 13.13 -3.51 -4.87
CA LEU A 47 13.40 -3.53 -3.43
C LEU A 47 13.63 -2.11 -2.90
N SER A 48 14.49 -1.34 -3.58
CA SER A 48 14.78 0.05 -3.21
C SER A 48 13.51 0.92 -3.26
N SER A 49 12.71 0.79 -4.32
CA SER A 49 11.42 1.49 -4.46
C SER A 49 10.46 1.16 -3.32
N SER A 50 10.35 -0.12 -2.94
CA SER A 50 9.47 -0.54 -1.84
C SER A 50 9.89 0.05 -0.48
N LEU A 51 11.20 0.18 -0.23
CA LEU A 51 11.72 0.82 0.97
C LEU A 51 11.41 2.31 0.99
N LEU A 52 11.65 3.01 -0.11
CA LEU A 52 11.33 4.43 -0.26
C LEU A 52 9.81 4.68 -0.11
N ALA A 53 8.97 3.83 -0.71
CA ALA A 53 7.52 3.91 -0.58
C ALA A 53 7.06 3.70 0.87
N ALA A 54 7.68 2.77 1.60
CA ALA A 54 7.40 2.55 3.02
C ALA A 54 7.78 3.76 3.88
N ILE A 55 8.93 4.39 3.60
CA ILE A 55 9.37 5.63 4.28
C ILE A 55 8.40 6.76 3.98
N TYR A 56 8.08 6.96 2.69
CA TYR A 56 7.11 7.96 2.23
C TYR A 56 5.76 7.79 2.95
N PHE A 57 5.24 6.56 3.04
CA PHE A 57 3.97 6.28 3.71
C PHE A 57 3.96 6.73 5.19
N VAL A 58 5.04 6.44 5.93
CA VAL A 58 5.15 6.83 7.35
C VAL A 58 5.28 8.35 7.49
N LEU A 59 6.10 8.98 6.66
CA LEU A 59 6.28 10.43 6.65
C LEU A 59 4.98 11.15 6.27
N ASN A 60 4.27 10.67 5.24
CA ASN A 60 3.02 11.26 4.79
C ASN A 60 1.97 11.25 5.91
N ASN A 61 1.83 10.12 6.62
CA ASN A 61 0.90 10.03 7.74
C ASN A 61 1.22 11.06 8.84
N ARG A 62 2.51 11.24 9.17
CA ARG A 62 2.95 12.24 10.15
C ARG A 62 2.69 13.67 9.66
N PHE A 63 3.08 14.00 8.44
CA PHE A 63 2.89 15.35 7.90
C PHE A 63 1.41 15.71 7.70
N ALA A 64 0.55 14.72 7.41
CA ALA A 64 -0.89 14.92 7.30
C ALA A 64 -1.52 15.39 8.62
N LEU A 65 -0.90 15.11 9.77
CA LEU A 65 -1.35 15.62 11.08
C LEU A 65 -0.96 17.08 11.32
N SER A 66 0.18 17.53 10.77
CA SER A 66 0.73 18.87 11.03
C SER A 66 0.41 19.90 9.95
N ILE A 67 0.15 19.46 8.71
CA ILE A 67 -0.03 20.33 7.54
C ILE A 67 -1.45 20.13 7.00
N PRO A 68 -2.14 21.19 6.51
CA PRO A 68 -3.40 21.04 5.79
C PRO A 68 -3.27 20.04 4.64
N VAL A 69 -4.19 19.08 4.57
CA VAL A 69 -4.10 17.93 3.64
C VAL A 69 -4.01 18.39 2.20
N LEU A 70 -4.81 19.40 1.82
CA LEU A 70 -4.83 19.93 0.46
C LEU A 70 -3.46 20.48 0.05
N SER A 71 -2.80 21.28 0.92
CA SER A 71 -1.47 21.81 0.66
C SER A 71 -0.43 20.71 0.54
N LEU A 72 -0.49 19.69 1.41
CA LEU A 72 0.43 18.56 1.40
C LEU A 72 0.32 17.76 0.09
N THR A 73 -0.89 17.45 -0.34
CA THR A 73 -1.12 16.67 -1.57
C THR A 73 -0.77 17.45 -2.82
N THR A 74 -1.05 18.77 -2.85
CA THR A 74 -0.66 19.64 -3.97
C THR A 74 0.86 19.71 -4.12
N LEU A 75 1.60 19.85 -3.01
CA LEU A 75 3.06 19.82 -3.06
C LEU A 75 3.57 18.49 -3.58
N GLN A 76 3.02 17.37 -3.10
CA GLN A 76 3.46 16.04 -3.52
C GLN A 76 3.21 15.78 -5.00
N VAL A 77 1.98 15.97 -5.48
CA VAL A 77 1.66 15.73 -6.89
C VAL A 77 2.33 16.77 -7.77
N GLY A 78 2.46 18.02 -7.31
CA GLY A 78 3.18 19.08 -8.02
C GLY A 78 4.66 18.75 -8.20
N THR A 79 5.35 18.30 -7.15
CA THR A 79 6.76 17.88 -7.25
C THR A 79 6.92 16.71 -8.22
N VAL A 80 6.06 15.69 -8.12
CA VAL A 80 6.10 14.55 -9.05
C VAL A 80 5.84 15.01 -10.49
N GLY A 81 4.86 15.88 -10.71
CA GLY A 81 4.54 16.43 -12.02
C GLY A 81 5.69 17.21 -12.64
N ILE A 82 6.39 18.03 -11.85
CA ILE A 82 7.58 18.77 -12.31
C ILE A 82 8.71 17.79 -12.65
N CYS A 83 9.04 16.85 -11.76
CA CYS A 83 10.13 15.90 -11.98
C CYS A 83 9.88 14.96 -13.18
N CYS A 84 8.67 14.40 -13.29
CA CYS A 84 8.30 13.54 -14.42
C CYS A 84 8.17 14.34 -15.71
N GLY A 85 7.62 15.55 -15.65
CA GLY A 85 7.50 16.44 -16.81
C GLY A 85 8.85 16.87 -17.36
N THR A 86 9.80 17.25 -16.51
CA THR A 86 11.16 17.58 -16.95
C THR A 86 11.88 16.38 -17.53
N TYR A 87 11.69 15.18 -16.96
CA TYR A 87 12.25 13.95 -17.52
C TYR A 87 11.68 13.63 -18.91
N SER A 88 10.36 13.68 -19.08
CA SER A 88 9.69 13.45 -20.36
C SER A 88 10.18 14.42 -21.43
N LEU A 89 10.29 15.72 -21.11
CA LEU A 89 10.79 16.74 -22.05
C LEU A 89 12.24 16.51 -22.51
N LEU A 90 13.09 15.90 -21.69
CA LEU A 90 14.51 15.70 -21.99
C LEU A 90 14.81 14.39 -22.71
N PHE A 91 13.99 13.36 -22.53
CA PHE A 91 14.31 11.99 -22.96
C PHE A 91 13.26 11.33 -23.85
N GLU A 92 12.02 11.81 -23.88
CA GLU A 92 10.94 11.20 -24.68
C GLU A 92 10.75 11.90 -26.02
N ASN A 93 10.35 11.12 -27.03
CA ASN A 93 9.96 11.65 -28.33
C ASN A 93 8.45 11.90 -28.35
N PHE A 94 8.06 13.13 -28.67
CA PHE A 94 6.64 13.49 -28.75
C PHE A 94 6.04 13.04 -30.09
N PRO A 95 4.88 12.37 -30.08
CA PRO A 95 4.15 12.07 -31.32
C PRO A 95 3.60 13.36 -31.94
N GLU A 96 3.58 13.44 -33.27
CA GLU A 96 3.11 14.62 -34.01
C GLU A 96 1.62 14.92 -33.80
N THR A 97 0.81 13.88 -33.55
CA THR A 97 -0.61 14.01 -33.28
C THR A 97 -1.03 13.14 -32.10
N ILE A 98 -1.82 13.72 -31.19
CA ILE A 98 -2.40 13.01 -30.05
C ILE A 98 -3.92 13.06 -30.20
N SER A 99 -4.57 11.90 -30.22
CA SER A 99 -6.03 11.80 -30.30
C SER A 99 -6.70 12.45 -29.08
N ILE A 100 -7.88 13.02 -29.28
CA ILE A 100 -8.72 13.56 -28.20
C ILE A 100 -9.07 12.49 -27.14
N GLU A 101 -9.20 11.23 -27.57
CA GLU A 101 -9.47 10.11 -26.68
C GLU A 101 -8.31 9.86 -25.71
N VAL A 102 -7.06 9.97 -26.19
CA VAL A 102 -5.87 9.81 -25.36
C VAL A 102 -5.81 10.92 -24.32
N TRP A 103 -6.10 12.16 -24.70
CA TRP A 103 -6.19 13.28 -23.76
C TRP A 103 -7.27 13.07 -22.71
N LEU A 104 -8.44 12.56 -23.11
CA LEU A 104 -9.54 12.31 -22.19
C LEU A 104 -9.17 11.25 -21.14
N TRP A 105 -8.63 10.11 -21.56
CA TRP A 105 -8.18 9.06 -20.64
C TRP A 105 -6.99 9.48 -19.78
N PHE A 106 -6.07 10.26 -20.35
CA PHE A 106 -4.94 10.83 -19.62
C PHE A 106 -5.42 11.78 -18.52
N THR A 107 -6.29 12.75 -18.85
CA THR A 107 -6.84 13.70 -17.87
C THR A 107 -7.69 12.99 -16.82
N ALA A 108 -8.50 12.00 -17.20
CA ALA A 108 -9.26 11.20 -16.25
C ALA A 108 -8.34 10.45 -15.28
N SER A 109 -7.27 9.83 -15.77
CA SER A 109 -6.28 9.12 -14.93
C SER A 109 -5.51 10.08 -14.01
N LEU A 110 -5.17 11.27 -14.51
CA LEU A 110 -4.47 12.29 -13.74
C LEU A 110 -5.36 12.85 -12.61
N LEU A 111 -6.58 13.26 -12.93
CA LEU A 111 -7.46 13.93 -11.95
C LEU A 111 -8.13 12.94 -11.00
N ILE A 112 -8.67 11.84 -11.53
CA ILE A 112 -9.46 10.88 -10.75
C ILE A 112 -8.55 9.84 -10.10
N ALA A 113 -7.78 9.10 -10.91
CA ALA A 113 -7.00 7.97 -10.39
C ALA A 113 -5.79 8.43 -9.56
N THR A 114 -5.21 9.60 -9.86
CA THR A 114 -4.04 10.12 -9.14
C THR A 114 -4.43 11.16 -8.10
N ASN A 115 -4.89 12.34 -8.50
CA ASN A 115 -5.11 13.47 -7.59
C ASN A 115 -6.18 13.19 -6.53
N LEU A 116 -7.37 12.78 -6.97
CA LEU A 116 -8.49 12.50 -6.06
C LEU A 116 -8.15 11.33 -5.13
N ARG A 117 -7.55 10.26 -5.64
CA ARG A 117 -7.08 9.12 -4.85
C ARG A 117 -6.09 9.56 -3.77
N MET A 118 -5.06 10.33 -4.12
CA MET A 118 -4.04 10.83 -3.18
C MET A 118 -4.64 11.74 -2.11
N LEU A 119 -5.60 12.60 -2.49
CA LEU A 119 -6.34 13.45 -1.55
C LEU A 119 -7.09 12.60 -0.53
N ILE A 120 -7.97 11.70 -0.99
CA ILE A 120 -8.78 10.84 -0.11
C ILE A 120 -7.89 9.95 0.76
N GLN A 121 -6.81 9.40 0.19
CA GLN A 121 -5.83 8.60 0.92
C GLN A 121 -5.16 9.39 2.05
N THR A 122 -4.73 10.62 1.77
CA THR A 122 -4.05 11.46 2.78
C THR A 122 -5.03 11.94 3.85
N ILE A 123 -6.28 12.24 3.47
CA ILE A 123 -7.38 12.49 4.42
C ILE A 123 -7.57 11.27 5.33
N GLY A 124 -7.70 10.07 4.76
CA GLY A 124 -7.85 8.83 5.53
C GLY A 124 -6.69 8.56 6.47
N GLN A 125 -5.45 8.81 6.01
CA GLN A 125 -4.25 8.69 6.83
C GLN A 125 -4.20 9.69 7.99
N LYS A 126 -4.73 10.91 7.81
CA LYS A 126 -4.81 11.92 8.87
C LYS A 126 -5.71 11.48 10.03
N TYR A 127 -6.82 10.81 9.74
CA TYR A 127 -7.82 10.41 10.74
C TYR A 127 -7.61 8.99 11.31
N CYS A 128 -6.65 8.23 10.78
CA CYS A 128 -6.40 6.85 11.21
C CYS A 128 -4.98 6.69 11.76
N HIS A 129 -4.83 5.88 12.81
CA HIS A 129 -3.50 5.41 13.21
C HIS A 129 -2.78 4.76 12.03
N VAL A 130 -1.47 5.00 11.91
CA VAL A 130 -0.58 4.47 10.85
C VAL A 130 -0.79 2.96 10.63
N THR A 131 -0.99 2.23 11.71
CA THR A 131 -1.27 0.79 11.68
C THR A 131 -2.57 0.44 10.95
N ASN A 132 -3.66 1.17 11.21
CA ASN A 132 -4.95 0.93 10.56
C ASN A 132 -4.92 1.36 9.09
N ALA A 133 -4.25 2.48 8.78
CA ALA A 133 -4.07 2.94 7.41
C ALA A 133 -3.28 1.92 6.57
N ALA A 134 -2.22 1.33 7.13
CA ALA A 134 -1.44 0.29 6.45
C ALA A 134 -2.27 -0.97 6.15
N ILE A 135 -3.11 -1.41 7.10
CA ILE A 135 -4.03 -2.54 6.90
C ILE A 135 -4.98 -2.27 5.74
N ILE A 136 -5.57 -1.08 5.68
CA ILE A 136 -6.50 -0.69 4.60
C ILE A 136 -5.78 -0.67 3.24
N MET A 137 -4.56 -0.15 3.18
CA MET A 137 -3.78 -0.13 1.94
C MET A 137 -3.36 -1.53 1.47
N ILE A 138 -3.13 -2.48 2.37
CA ILE A 138 -2.87 -3.88 1.99
C ILE A 138 -4.15 -4.53 1.41
N LEU A 139 -5.33 -4.05 1.78
CA LEU A 139 -6.61 -4.52 1.24
C LEU A 139 -6.94 -3.92 -0.14
N GLU A 140 -6.36 -2.76 -0.50
CA GLU A 140 -6.51 -2.12 -1.81
C GLU A 140 -6.26 -3.09 -2.99
N PRO A 141 -5.11 -3.79 -3.09
CA PRO A 141 -4.86 -4.73 -4.18
C PRO A 141 -5.83 -5.93 -4.22
N VAL A 142 -6.39 -6.33 -3.08
CA VAL A 142 -7.43 -7.38 -3.03
C VAL A 142 -8.70 -6.90 -3.72
N TRP A 143 -9.15 -5.68 -3.43
CA TRP A 143 -10.29 -5.08 -4.10
C TRP A 143 -10.03 -4.86 -5.59
N THR A 144 -8.83 -4.41 -5.97
CA THR A 144 -8.44 -4.26 -7.37
C THR A 144 -8.52 -5.58 -8.13
N LEU A 145 -8.01 -6.67 -7.55
CA LEU A 145 -8.10 -8.02 -8.16
C LEU A 145 -9.56 -8.44 -8.34
N LEU A 146 -10.39 -8.29 -7.32
CA LEU A 146 -11.81 -8.66 -7.37
C LEU A 146 -12.55 -7.87 -8.44
N LEU A 147 -12.35 -6.55 -8.50
CA LEU A 147 -12.96 -5.69 -9.50
C LEU A 147 -12.45 -5.99 -10.91
N SER A 148 -11.16 -6.31 -11.09
CA SER A 148 -10.62 -6.71 -12.39
C SER A 148 -11.31 -7.96 -12.92
N VAL A 149 -11.50 -8.97 -12.07
CA VAL A 149 -12.18 -10.22 -12.45
C VAL A 149 -13.66 -9.98 -12.74
N LEU A 150 -14.35 -9.13 -11.95
CA LEU A 150 -15.78 -8.86 -12.13
C LEU A 150 -16.07 -7.97 -13.35
N ILE A 151 -15.26 -6.93 -13.57
CA ILE A 151 -15.51 -5.91 -14.59
C ILE A 151 -14.79 -6.24 -15.89
N LEU A 152 -13.48 -6.53 -15.84
CA LEU A 152 -12.66 -6.83 -17.02
C LEU A 152 -12.76 -8.30 -17.45
N LYS A 153 -13.41 -9.17 -16.64
CA LYS A 153 -13.53 -10.62 -16.89
C LYS A 153 -12.17 -11.31 -17.08
N GLU A 154 -11.12 -10.78 -16.44
CA GLU A 154 -9.80 -11.40 -16.48
C GLU A 154 -9.82 -12.78 -15.84
N GLN A 155 -9.12 -13.74 -16.45
CA GLN A 155 -8.98 -15.08 -15.90
C GLN A 155 -8.11 -15.04 -14.64
N LEU A 156 -8.71 -15.48 -13.53
CA LEU A 156 -8.07 -15.50 -12.24
C LEU A 156 -7.21 -16.75 -12.14
N ASP A 157 -5.89 -16.58 -12.22
CA ASP A 157 -4.94 -17.66 -11.98
C ASP A 157 -5.05 -18.14 -10.52
N TRP A 158 -5.07 -19.46 -10.31
CA TRP A 158 -5.21 -20.07 -8.98
C TRP A 158 -4.10 -19.63 -8.03
N THR A 159 -2.91 -19.35 -8.55
CA THR A 159 -1.77 -18.78 -7.80
C THR A 159 -2.09 -17.43 -7.19
N LYS A 160 -2.71 -16.53 -7.96
CA LYS A 160 -3.13 -15.19 -7.51
C LYS A 160 -4.25 -15.27 -6.47
N ALA A 161 -5.19 -16.21 -6.64
CA ALA A 161 -6.26 -16.45 -5.66
C ALA A 161 -5.69 -16.88 -4.29
N ILE A 162 -4.75 -17.82 -4.29
CA ILE A 162 -4.10 -18.31 -3.06
C ILE A 162 -3.28 -17.19 -2.41
N GLY A 163 -2.52 -16.42 -3.20
CA GLY A 163 -1.77 -15.27 -2.69
C GLY A 163 -2.67 -14.22 -2.02
N CYS A 164 -3.81 -13.91 -2.63
CA CYS A 164 -4.82 -13.02 -2.05
C CYS A 164 -5.38 -13.57 -0.74
N PHE A 165 -5.73 -14.86 -0.70
CA PHE A 165 -6.21 -15.52 0.52
C PHE A 165 -5.17 -15.47 1.65
N CYS A 166 -3.89 -15.74 1.36
CA CYS A 166 -2.81 -15.64 2.34
C CYS A 166 -2.67 -14.23 2.93
N ILE A 167 -2.77 -13.18 2.11
CA ILE A 167 -2.71 -11.78 2.56
C ILE A 167 -3.88 -11.47 3.50
N LEU A 168 -5.10 -11.91 3.15
CA LEU A 168 -6.29 -11.75 4.00
C LEU A 168 -6.16 -12.49 5.33
N CYS A 169 -5.67 -13.73 5.32
CA CYS A 169 -5.40 -14.49 6.55
C CYS A 169 -4.37 -13.79 7.44
N ALA A 170 -3.27 -13.29 6.86
CA ALA A 170 -2.26 -12.53 7.60
C ALA A 170 -2.85 -11.28 8.26
N LEU A 171 -3.72 -10.55 7.55
CA LEU A 171 -4.44 -9.39 8.08
C LEU A 171 -5.37 -9.75 9.24
N ILE A 172 -6.13 -10.83 9.13
CA ILE A 172 -7.05 -11.29 10.18
C ILE A 172 -6.26 -11.66 11.44
N ILE A 173 -5.16 -12.42 11.29
CA ILE A 173 -4.27 -12.80 12.39
C ILE A 173 -3.67 -11.54 13.04
N TYR A 174 -3.24 -10.57 12.22
CA TYR A 174 -2.64 -9.33 12.71
C TYR A 174 -3.62 -8.47 13.52
N ARG A 175 -4.88 -8.38 13.07
CA ARG A 175 -5.92 -7.58 13.71
C ARG A 175 -6.57 -8.28 14.90
N PHE A 176 -6.37 -9.59 15.05
CA PHE A 176 -6.98 -10.35 16.13
C PHE A 176 -6.53 -9.79 17.50
N PRO A 177 -7.46 -9.40 18.39
CA PRO A 177 -7.14 -8.72 19.64
C PRO A 177 -6.64 -9.70 20.70
N PHE A 178 -5.48 -10.32 20.47
CA PHE A 178 -4.88 -11.29 21.38
C PHE A 178 -4.57 -10.68 22.76
N SER A 179 -4.30 -9.37 22.85
CA SER A 179 -4.08 -8.68 24.12
C SER A 179 -5.36 -8.49 24.94
N GLN A 180 -6.52 -8.33 24.28
CA GLN A 180 -7.81 -8.24 24.98
C GLN A 180 -8.21 -9.61 25.54
N LEU A 181 -7.89 -10.70 24.83
CA LEU A 181 -8.16 -12.06 25.31
C LEU A 181 -7.27 -12.45 26.50
N LYS A 182 -6.01 -12.00 26.52
CA LYS A 182 -5.08 -12.23 27.65
C LYS A 182 -5.51 -11.45 28.90
N ASN A 183 -5.96 -10.20 28.74
CA ASN A 183 -6.51 -9.41 29.85
C ASN A 183 -7.86 -9.93 30.34
N ALA A 184 -8.75 -10.37 29.45
CA ALA A 184 -10.01 -11.02 29.84
C ALA A 184 -9.78 -12.32 30.63
N LYS A 185 -8.84 -13.17 30.19
CA LYS A 185 -8.45 -14.38 30.94
C LYS A 185 -7.78 -14.04 32.29
N LYS A 186 -6.98 -12.97 32.37
CA LYS A 186 -6.34 -12.53 33.61
C LYS A 186 -7.36 -11.99 34.62
N ILE A 187 -8.32 -11.18 34.17
CA ILE A 187 -9.44 -10.67 34.99
C ILE A 187 -10.33 -11.82 35.47
N TYR A 188 -10.65 -12.78 34.60
CA TYR A 188 -11.44 -13.96 34.97
C TYR A 188 -10.73 -14.85 36.02
N LYS A 189 -9.40 -14.94 35.96
CA LYS A 189 -8.60 -15.71 36.93
C LYS A 189 -8.48 -15.00 38.29
N ILE A 190 -8.46 -13.66 38.30
CA ILE A 190 -8.47 -12.85 39.54
C ILE A 190 -9.84 -12.91 40.22
N LYS A 191 -10.94 -12.99 39.48
CA LYS A 191 -12.31 -13.07 40.04
C LYS A 191 -12.69 -14.47 40.56
N ARG A 192 -11.84 -15.48 40.34
CA ARG A 192 -12.06 -16.88 40.72
C ARG A 192 -11.23 -17.31 41.95
N ASN A 193 -10.27 -16.48 42.38
CA ASN A 193 -9.56 -16.61 43.65
C ASN A 193 -10.12 -15.60 44.65
#